data_AF-A0A7Z1R162-F1
#
_entry.id   AF-A0A7Z1R162-F1
#
_cell.length_a   1.000
_cell.length_b   1.000
_cell.length_c   1.000
_cell.angle_alpha   90.00
_cell.angle_beta   90.00
_cell.angle_gamma   90.00
#
_symmetry.space_group_name_H-M   'P 1'
#
loop_
_entity.id
_entity.type
_entity.pdbx_description
1 polymer ?
#
loop_
_entity_poly.entity_id
_entity_poly.type
_entity_poly.pdbx_seq_one_letter_code
_entity_poly.pdbx_strand_id
1 'polypeptide(L)'
;MLKRILSATVAIFVAWQVLDLVIHTVILRPAYEATASMWRPMGEMKMGLMWIIGAIAAFCFAAIYGWLVRPKSLNAALKYGLLFGIGAGVSMGYGSYSVMPIPYLMAFTWFAGTVIEALVAGVLAGLIVREG
;
A
#
# COMPACT_ATOMS: atom_id res chain seq x y z
N MET A 1 10.78 -16.24 13.71
CA MET A 1 9.74 -15.71 12.79
C MET A 1 9.36 -14.27 13.12
N LEU A 2 8.87 -13.96 14.34
CA LEU A 2 8.42 -12.61 14.71
C LEU A 2 9.45 -11.49 14.43
N LYS A 3 10.72 -11.68 14.81
CA LYS A 3 11.79 -10.71 14.51
C LYS A 3 11.87 -10.35 13.03
N ARG A 4 11.77 -11.35 12.14
CA ARG A 4 11.79 -11.15 10.68
C ARG A 4 10.54 -10.44 10.18
N ILE A 5 9.38 -10.75 10.75
CA ILE A 5 8.12 -10.03 10.44
C ILE A 5 8.26 -8.57 10.81
N LEU A 6 8.73 -8.24 12.02
CA LEU A 6 8.92 -6.85 12.46
C LEU A 6 9.94 -6.11 11.57
N SER A 7 11.04 -6.75 11.18
CA SER A 7 11.99 -6.17 10.23
C SER A 7 11.35 -5.91 8.86
N ALA A 8 10.54 -6.84 8.35
CA ALA A 8 9.82 -6.67 7.10
C ALA A 8 8.76 -5.56 7.20
N THR A 9 8.05 -5.46 8.32
CA THR A 9 7.09 -4.38 8.58
C THR A 9 7.74 -3.01 8.46
N VAL A 10 8.90 -2.79 9.10
CA VAL A 10 9.61 -1.52 9.01
C VAL A 10 10.05 -1.24 7.57
N ALA A 11 10.62 -2.23 6.88
CA ALA A 11 11.07 -2.07 5.49
C ALA A 11 9.90 -1.72 4.54
N ILE A 12 8.77 -2.42 4.68
CA ILE A 12 7.56 -2.21 3.87
C ILE A 12 6.97 -0.84 4.15
N PHE A 13 6.83 -0.46 5.43
CA PHE A 13 6.31 0.85 5.81
C PHE A 13 7.15 1.97 5.20
N VAL A 14 8.47 1.92 5.32
CA VAL A 14 9.36 2.92 4.72
C VAL A 14 9.23 2.96 3.19
N ALA A 15 9.17 1.80 2.54
CA ALA A 15 9.01 1.72 1.09
C ALA A 15 7.68 2.33 0.61
N TRP A 16 6.57 2.05 1.30
CA TRP A 16 5.28 2.66 1.02
C TRP A 16 5.31 4.17 1.23
N GLN A 17 5.86 4.68 2.34
CA GLN A 17 5.97 6.13 2.55
C GLN A 17 6.74 6.84 1.42
N VAL A 18 7.77 6.21 0.85
CA VAL A 18 8.52 6.75 -0.29
C VAL A 18 7.68 6.72 -1.57
N LEU A 19 6.99 5.61 -1.84
CA LEU A 19 6.12 5.47 -3.01
C LEU A 19 4.92 6.43 -2.92
N ASP A 20 4.26 6.51 -1.76
CA ASP A 20 3.18 7.44 -1.44
C ASP A 20 3.60 8.88 -1.70
N LEU A 21 4.81 9.27 -1.29
CA LEU A 21 5.31 10.62 -1.56
C LEU A 21 5.34 10.89 -3.06
N VAL A 22 5.84 9.96 -3.87
CA VAL A 22 5.88 10.10 -5.34
C VAL A 22 4.46 10.11 -5.93
N ILE A 23 3.63 9.13 -5.56
CA ILE A 23 2.27 8.95 -6.08
C ILE A 23 1.41 10.17 -5.75
N HIS A 24 1.41 10.60 -4.49
CA HIS A 24 0.49 11.63 -4.02
C HIS A 24 0.96 13.05 -4.29
N THR A 25 2.27 13.32 -4.25
CA THR A 25 2.78 14.71 -4.40
C THR A 25 3.24 15.04 -5.82
N VAL A 26 3.56 14.04 -6.63
CA VAL A 26 4.01 14.24 -8.02
C VAL A 26 2.91 13.86 -9.00
N ILE A 27 2.42 12.61 -8.94
CA ILE A 27 1.49 12.09 -9.96
C ILE A 27 0.07 12.62 -9.75
N LEU A 28 -0.45 12.52 -8.51
CA LEU A 28 -1.83 12.86 -8.19
C LEU A 28 -2.05 14.34 -7.84
N ARG A 29 -0.99 15.14 -7.74
CA ARG A 29 -1.11 16.55 -7.36
C ARG A 29 -2.13 17.33 -8.20
N PRO A 30 -2.14 17.26 -9.54
CA PRO A 30 -3.15 17.97 -10.34
C PRO A 30 -4.58 17.48 -10.04
N ALA A 31 -4.75 16.18 -9.79
CA ALA A 31 -6.04 15.60 -9.47
C ALA A 31 -6.52 16.03 -8.07
N TYR A 32 -5.61 16.18 -7.10
CA TYR A 32 -5.94 16.72 -5.77
C TYR A 32 -6.30 18.20 -5.80
N GLU A 33 -5.60 19.01 -6.60
CA GLU A 33 -5.93 20.42 -6.79
C GLU A 33 -7.33 20.57 -7.43
N ALA A 34 -7.64 19.77 -8.46
CA ALA A 34 -8.96 19.76 -9.10
C ALA A 34 -10.10 19.27 -8.20
N THR A 35 -9.78 18.56 -7.11
CA THR A 35 -10.75 17.95 -6.18
C THR A 35 -10.63 18.48 -4.76
N ALA A 36 -10.01 19.64 -4.56
CA ALA A 36 -9.68 20.18 -3.24
C ALA A 36 -10.89 20.24 -2.28
N SER A 37 -12.08 20.50 -2.80
CA SER A 37 -13.34 20.55 -2.03
C SER A 37 -13.78 19.20 -1.44
N MET A 38 -13.28 18.07 -1.93
CA MET A 38 -13.59 16.74 -1.39
C MET A 38 -12.74 16.36 -0.17
N TRP A 39 -11.63 17.07 0.07
CA TRP A 39 -10.66 16.71 1.09
C TRP A 39 -10.79 17.59 2.33
N ARG A 40 -10.35 17.06 3.48
CA ARG A 40 -10.21 17.88 4.67
C ARG A 40 -9.25 19.05 4.39
N PRO A 41 -9.51 20.25 4.94
CA PRO A 41 -8.52 21.33 4.92
C PRO A 41 -7.18 20.83 5.47
N MET A 42 -6.06 21.35 4.94
CA MET A 42 -4.72 20.88 5.31
C MET A 42 -4.47 20.88 6.82
N GLY A 43 -4.92 21.92 7.54
CA GLY A 43 -4.79 22.01 9.00
C GLY A 43 -5.64 21.02 9.80
N GLU A 44 -6.61 20.37 9.15
CA GLU A 44 -7.52 19.38 9.78
C GLU A 44 -7.18 17.94 9.39
N MET A 45 -6.24 17.75 8.45
CA MET A 45 -5.75 16.43 8.05
C MET A 45 -5.11 15.72 9.25
N LYS A 46 -5.53 14.48 9.50
CA LYS A 46 -5.08 13.70 10.65
C LYS A 46 -3.81 12.94 10.30
N MET A 47 -2.72 13.67 10.11
CA MET A 47 -1.44 13.10 9.66
C MET A 47 -0.95 11.98 10.58
N GLY A 48 -1.00 12.14 11.91
CA GLY A 48 -0.62 11.07 12.82
C GLY A 48 -1.44 9.78 12.65
N LEU A 49 -2.74 9.90 12.38
CA LEU A 49 -3.60 8.74 12.12
C LEU A 49 -3.23 8.05 10.81
N MET A 50 -2.91 8.82 9.76
CA MET A 50 -2.47 8.28 8.47
C MET A 50 -1.22 7.40 8.65
N TRP A 51 -0.24 7.85 9.43
CA TRP A 51 0.99 7.09 9.69
C TRP A 51 0.73 5.81 10.50
N ILE A 52 -0.17 5.88 11.50
CA ILE A 52 -0.57 4.72 12.30
C ILE A 52 -1.26 3.66 11.42
N ILE A 53 -2.18 4.07 10.54
CA ILE A 53 -2.87 3.17 9.62
C ILE A 53 -1.86 2.50 8.68
N GLY A 54 -0.93 3.26 8.10
CA GLY A 54 0.14 2.72 7.25
C GLY A 54 1.01 1.69 7.98
N ALA A 55 1.40 1.97 9.22
CA ALA A 55 2.20 1.06 10.03
C ALA A 55 1.46 -0.24 10.36
N ILE A 56 0.17 -0.15 10.72
CA ILE A 56 -0.69 -1.32 10.96
C ILE A 56 -0.84 -2.15 9.68
N ALA A 57 -1.11 -1.51 8.54
CA ALA A 57 -1.24 -2.20 7.26
C ALA A 57 0.05 -2.93 6.86
N ALA A 58 1.22 -2.29 7.03
CA ALA A 58 2.52 -2.91 6.75
C ALA A 58 2.79 -4.10 7.68
N PHE A 59 2.37 -4.00 8.95
CA PHE A 59 2.46 -5.11 9.89
C PHE A 59 1.59 -6.29 9.44
N CYS A 60 0.32 -6.04 9.16
CA CYS A 60 -0.63 -7.06 8.71
C CYS A 60 -0.15 -7.74 7.42
N PHE A 61 0.35 -6.99 6.44
CA PHE A 61 0.89 -7.55 5.20
C PHE A 61 2.08 -8.50 5.48
N ALA A 62 3.06 -8.03 6.26
CA ALA A 62 4.23 -8.84 6.63
C ALA A 62 3.84 -10.08 7.46
N ALA A 63 2.87 -9.93 8.37
CA ALA A 63 2.40 -10.98 9.26
C ALA A 63 1.64 -12.07 8.49
N ILE A 64 0.76 -11.71 7.54
CA ILE A 64 0.06 -12.66 6.67
C ILE A 64 1.08 -13.50 5.90
N TYR A 65 2.06 -12.87 5.25
CA TYR A 65 3.12 -13.62 4.55
C TYR A 65 3.93 -14.51 5.52
N GLY A 66 4.37 -13.97 6.64
CA GLY A 66 5.23 -14.69 7.59
C GLY A 66 4.54 -15.85 8.29
N TRP A 67 3.28 -15.70 8.67
CA TRP A 67 2.53 -16.72 9.41
C TRP A 67 1.79 -17.68 8.50
N LEU A 68 1.15 -17.20 7.43
CA LEU A 68 0.15 -17.98 6.69
C LEU A 68 0.67 -18.54 5.36
N VAL A 69 1.67 -17.90 4.73
CA VAL A 69 2.16 -18.34 3.41
C VAL A 69 3.28 -19.38 3.54
N ARG A 70 3.11 -20.54 2.89
CA ARG A 70 4.09 -21.64 2.83
C ARG A 70 4.11 -22.31 1.45
N PRO A 71 5.27 -22.79 0.98
CA PRO A 71 6.61 -22.53 1.50
C PRO A 71 7.03 -21.07 1.28
N LYS A 72 7.94 -20.54 2.09
CA LYS A 72 8.43 -19.17 1.88
C LYS A 72 9.38 -19.11 0.69
N SER A 73 9.02 -18.30 -0.31
CA SER A 73 9.83 -18.08 -1.49
C SER A 73 9.51 -16.72 -2.09
N LEU A 74 10.44 -16.14 -2.86
CA LEU A 74 10.20 -14.88 -3.56
C LEU A 74 9.01 -14.98 -4.52
N ASN A 75 8.85 -16.12 -5.21
CA ASN A 75 7.71 -16.37 -6.10
C ASN A 75 6.37 -16.36 -5.33
N ALA A 76 6.31 -17.03 -4.17
CA ALA A 76 5.11 -17.01 -3.32
C ALA A 76 4.81 -15.60 -2.81
N ALA A 77 5.85 -14.85 -2.42
CA ALA A 77 5.70 -13.47 -1.93
C ALA A 77 5.22 -12.51 -3.03
N LEU A 78 5.73 -12.65 -4.26
CA LEU A 78 5.28 -11.89 -5.42
C LEU A 78 3.83 -12.19 -5.78
N LYS A 79 3.43 -13.47 -5.80
CA LYS A 79 2.02 -13.85 -6.03
C LYS A 79 1.10 -13.30 -4.93
N TYR A 80 1.54 -13.39 -3.68
CA TYR A 80 0.83 -12.81 -2.55
C TYR A 80 0.66 -11.29 -2.71
N GLY A 81 1.75 -10.56 -2.95
CA GLY A 81 1.74 -9.12 -3.16
C GLY A 81 0.87 -8.71 -4.36
N LEU A 82 0.95 -9.43 -5.47
CA LEU A 82 0.12 -9.17 -6.65
C LEU A 82 -1.37 -9.35 -6.36
N LEU A 83 -1.78 -10.48 -5.77
CA LEU A 83 -3.18 -10.76 -5.46
C LEU A 83 -3.73 -9.78 -4.42
N PHE A 84 -2.94 -9.48 -3.37
CA PHE A 84 -3.30 -8.47 -2.38
C PHE A 84 -3.45 -7.09 -3.04
N GLY A 85 -2.49 -6.68 -3.86
CA GLY A 85 -2.48 -5.40 -4.56
C GLY A 85 -3.65 -5.24 -5.52
N ILE A 86 -4.01 -6.28 -6.28
CA ILE A 86 -5.20 -6.25 -7.14
C ILE A 86 -6.46 -6.11 -6.29
N GLY A 87 -6.63 -6.93 -5.26
CA GLY A 87 -7.81 -6.88 -4.41
C GLY A 87 -7.99 -5.53 -3.71
N ALA A 88 -6.93 -5.06 -3.04
CA ALA A 88 -6.91 -3.77 -2.35
C ALA A 88 -7.03 -2.60 -3.33
N GLY A 89 -6.29 -2.62 -4.43
CA GLY A 89 -6.27 -1.55 -5.43
C GLY A 89 -7.58 -1.43 -6.19
N VAL A 90 -8.25 -2.54 -6.54
CA VAL A 90 -9.58 -2.49 -7.17
C VAL A 90 -10.59 -1.93 -6.17
N SER A 91 -10.55 -2.39 -4.92
CA SER A 91 -11.46 -1.89 -3.88
C SER A 91 -11.25 -0.40 -3.61
N MET A 92 -10.00 0.08 -3.59
CA MET A 92 -9.70 1.48 -3.29
C MET A 92 -9.92 2.39 -4.50
N GLY A 93 -9.32 2.06 -5.66
CA GLY A 93 -9.39 2.88 -6.87
C GLY A 93 -10.77 2.83 -7.52
N TYR A 94 -11.12 1.67 -8.07
CA TYR A 94 -12.37 1.50 -8.82
C TYR A 94 -13.60 1.39 -7.92
N GLY A 95 -13.46 0.85 -6.71
CA GLY A 95 -14.53 0.86 -5.71
C GLY A 95 -14.95 2.28 -5.37
N SER A 96 -14.01 3.20 -5.13
CA SER A 96 -14.32 4.61 -4.92
C SER A 96 -14.93 5.25 -6.17
N TYR A 97 -14.35 5.04 -7.35
CA TYR A 97 -14.85 5.60 -8.62
C TYR A 97 -16.28 5.18 -8.96
N SER A 98 -16.72 4.00 -8.51
CA SER A 98 -18.07 3.50 -8.79
C SER A 98 -19.19 4.33 -8.13
N VAL A 99 -18.88 5.08 -7.06
CA VAL A 99 -19.86 5.83 -6.27
C VAL A 99 -19.46 7.28 -6.00
N MET A 100 -18.18 7.61 -6.12
CA MET A 100 -17.64 8.95 -5.94
C MET A 100 -17.29 9.57 -7.30
N PRO A 101 -17.56 10.87 -7.52
CA PRO A 101 -17.21 11.56 -8.75
C PRO A 101 -15.71 11.95 -8.78
N ILE A 102 -14.81 10.99 -8.53
CA ILE A 102 -13.36 11.22 -8.63
C ILE A 102 -12.91 11.15 -10.11
N PRO A 103 -11.87 11.90 -10.51
CA PRO A 103 -11.32 11.78 -11.86
C PRO A 103 -10.82 10.36 -12.17
N TYR A 104 -11.03 9.88 -13.40
CA TYR A 104 -10.57 8.54 -13.79
C TYR A 104 -9.07 8.33 -13.56
N LEU A 105 -8.24 9.35 -13.87
CA LEU A 105 -6.80 9.28 -13.63
C LEU A 105 -6.46 9.04 -12.15
N MET A 106 -7.25 9.61 -11.23
CA MET A 106 -7.09 9.38 -9.79
C MET A 106 -7.40 7.92 -9.43
N ALA A 107 -8.55 7.41 -9.90
CA ALA A 107 -8.96 6.03 -9.67
C ALA A 107 -7.95 5.01 -10.21
N PHE A 108 -7.47 5.22 -11.44
CA PHE A 108 -6.47 4.36 -12.07
C PHE A 108 -5.13 4.42 -11.34
N THR A 109 -4.67 5.62 -10.97
CA THR A 109 -3.40 5.79 -10.26
C THR A 109 -3.44 5.17 -8.87
N TRP A 110 -4.57 5.28 -8.17
CA TRP A 110 -4.82 4.59 -6.91
C TRP A 110 -4.75 3.07 -7.06
N PHE A 111 -5.43 2.51 -8.07
CA PHE A 111 -5.34 1.08 -8.35
C PHE A 111 -3.90 0.65 -8.67
N ALA A 112 -3.26 1.29 -9.64
CA ALA A 112 -1.93 0.92 -10.10
C ALA A 112 -0.87 1.14 -9.01
N GLY A 113 -0.97 2.22 -8.25
CA GLY A 113 -0.12 2.55 -7.12
C GLY A 113 -0.17 1.46 -6.06
N THR A 114 -1.37 1.06 -5.62
CA THR A 114 -1.54 -0.03 -4.64
C THR A 114 -0.98 -1.37 -5.14
N VAL A 115 -1.12 -1.68 -6.44
CA VAL A 115 -0.53 -2.89 -7.03
C VAL A 115 1.00 -2.83 -6.97
N ILE A 116 1.61 -1.70 -7.34
CA ILE A 116 3.07 -1.51 -7.31
C ILE A 116 3.58 -1.59 -5.86
N GLU A 117 2.93 -0.91 -4.93
CA GLU A 117 3.26 -0.93 -3.50
C GLU A 117 3.20 -2.33 -2.91
N ALA A 118 2.16 -3.10 -3.24
CA ALA A 118 2.00 -4.47 -2.76
C ALA A 118 3.02 -5.42 -3.39
N LEU A 119 3.42 -5.20 -4.65
CA LEU A 119 4.52 -5.96 -5.29
C LEU A 119 5.86 -5.67 -4.61
N VAL A 120 6.18 -4.39 -4.35
CA VAL A 120 7.39 -4.00 -3.61
C VAL A 120 7.36 -4.60 -2.20
N ALA A 121 6.22 -4.54 -1.52
CA ALA A 121 6.06 -5.16 -0.21
C ALA A 121 6.24 -6.69 -0.27
N GLY A 122 5.73 -7.34 -1.31
CA GLY A 122 5.93 -8.77 -1.57
C GLY A 122 7.41 -9.13 -1.74
N VAL A 123 8.17 -8.34 -2.51
CA VAL A 123 9.62 -8.52 -2.66
C VAL A 123 10.32 -8.40 -1.31
N LEU A 124 10.05 -7.34 -0.54
CA LEU A 124 10.66 -7.12 0.77
C LEU A 124 10.32 -8.25 1.75
N ALA A 125 9.05 -8.66 1.80
CA ALA A 125 8.60 -9.76 2.62
C ALA A 125 9.29 -11.08 2.23
N GLY A 126 9.38 -11.39 0.94
CA GLY A 126 10.05 -12.59 0.43
C GLY A 126 11.55 -12.62 0.71
N LEU A 127 12.21 -11.46 0.69
CA LEU A 127 13.64 -11.34 0.99
C LEU A 127 13.95 -11.43 2.49
N ILE A 128 13.11 -10.83 3.35
CA ILE A 128 13.38 -10.73 4.79
C ILE A 128 12.81 -11.93 5.55
N VAL A 129 11.56 -12.31 5.25
CA VAL A 129 10.84 -13.37 5.94
C VAL A 129 11.08 -14.70 5.24
N ARG A 130 12.24 -15.30 5.51
CA ARG A 130 12.60 -16.65 5.01
C ARG A 130 12.40 -17.74 6.05
N GLU A 131 12.29 -18.97 5.59
CA GLU A 131 12.46 -20.14 6.46
C GLU A 131 13.90 -20.15 7.01
N GLY A 132 14.03 -20.60 8.25
CA GLY A 132 15.32 -20.69 8.93
C GLY A 132 16.12 -21.86 8.38
#